data_AF-A0A3C0YVZ8-F1
#
_entry.id   AF-A0A3C0YVZ8-F1
#
_cell.length_a   1.000
_cell.length_b   1.000
_cell.length_c   1.000
_cell.angle_alpha   90.00
_cell.angle_beta   90.00
_cell.angle_gamma   90.00
#
_symmetry.space_group_name_H-M   'P 1'
#
loop_
_entity.id
_entity.type
_entity.pdbx_description
1 polymer ?
#
loop_
_entity_poly.entity_id
_entity_poly.type
_entity_poly.pdbx_seq_one_letter_code
_entity_poly.pdbx_strand_id
1 'polypeptide(L)' 'MDVDTSKPGGGSYDYNGETYYFCGNGCNRAFQKEPEAYLSGEKKMEM' A
#
# COMPACT_ATOMS: atom_id res chain seq x y z
N MET A 1 3.08 15.60 5.41
CA MET A 1 1.83 14.80 5.46
C MET A 1 2.07 13.67 6.42
N ASP A 2 1.54 13.79 7.63
CA ASP A 2 1.57 12.74 8.64
C ASP A 2 0.51 11.71 8.27
N VAL A 3 0.91 10.47 8.00
CA VAL A 3 -0.03 9.39 7.78
C VAL A 3 -0.29 8.75 9.14
N ASP A 4 -1.37 9.17 9.79
CA ASP A 4 -1.85 8.53 11.02
C ASP A 4 -2.22 7.07 10.74
N THR A 5 -1.29 6.16 11.00
CA THR A 5 -1.45 4.71 10.81
C THR A 5 -2.39 4.05 11.83
N SER A 6 -2.82 4.80 12.87
CA SER A 6 -3.70 4.29 13.93
C SER A 6 -5.14 4.02 13.47
N LYS A 7 -5.60 4.62 12.37
CA LYS A 7 -6.94 4.36 11.80
C LYS A 7 -6.95 4.63 10.30
N PRO A 8 -6.37 3.72 9.49
CA PRO A 8 -6.27 3.90 8.05
C PRO A 8 -7.67 4.00 7.45
N GLY A 9 -8.03 5.16 6.90
CA GLY A 9 -9.33 5.39 6.28
C GLY A 9 -9.63 4.46 5.10
N GLY A 10 -8.61 3.82 4.53
CA GLY A 10 -8.70 2.83 3.47
C GLY A 10 -8.52 1.37 3.90
N GLY A 11 -8.35 1.09 5.19
CA GLY A 11 -8.10 -0.25 5.71
C GLY A 11 -6.67 -0.75 5.53
N SER A 12 -6.47 -2.04 5.83
CA SER A 12 -5.20 -2.76 5.71
C SER A 12 -5.33 -3.95 4.75
N TYR A 13 -4.21 -4.39 4.19
CA TYR A 13 -4.13 -5.60 3.39
C TYR A 13 -2.82 -6.33 3.67
N ASP A 14 -2.92 -7.63 3.97
CA ASP A 14 -1.77 -8.49 4.20
C ASP A 14 -1.32 -9.12 2.88
N TYR A 15 -0.08 -8.84 2.48
CA TYR A 15 0.52 -9.39 1.27
C TYR A 15 1.95 -9.83 1.56
N ASN A 16 2.29 -11.08 1.19
CA ASN A 16 3.63 -11.66 1.40
C ASN A 16 4.13 -11.68 2.87
N GLY A 17 3.21 -11.62 3.84
CA GLY A 17 3.55 -11.54 5.27
C GLY A 17 3.85 -10.13 5.78
N GLU A 18 3.66 -9.10 4.95
CA GLU A 18 3.67 -7.69 5.33
C GLU A 18 2.25 -7.11 5.30
N THR A 19 1.89 -6.37 6.35
CA THR A 19 0.62 -5.64 6.42
C THR A 19 0.78 -4.23 5.86
N TYR A 20 0.09 -3.94 4.75
CA TYR A 20 0.06 -2.64 4.10
C TYR A 20 -1.17 -1.84 4.56
N TYR A 21 -0.98 -0.56 4.87
CA TYR A 21 -2.04 0.35 5.32
C TYR A 21 -2.34 1.39 4.25
N PHE A 22 -3.62 1.66 4.00
CA PHE A 22 -4.05 2.56 2.94
C PHE A 22 -4.85 3.74 3.50
N CYS A 23 -4.60 4.95 2.97
CA CYS A 23 -5.33 6.15 3.38
C CYS A 23 -6.77 6.19 2.82
N GLY A 24 -7.08 5.43 1.77
CA GLY A 24 -8.43 5.37 1.19
C GLY A 24 -8.75 4.05 0.48
N ASN A 25 -10.05 3.71 0.44
CA ASN A 25 -10.54 2.45 -0.15
C ASN A 25 -10.14 2.28 -1.62
N GLY A 26 -10.01 3.38 -2.37
CA GLY A 26 -9.57 3.34 -3.77
C GLY A 26 -8.15 2.78 -3.91
N CYS A 27 -7.23 3.24 -3.06
CA CYS A 27 -5.84 2.78 -3.05
C CYS A 27 -5.75 1.30 -2.63
N ASN A 28 -6.48 0.91 -1.58
CA ASN A 28 -6.54 -0.47 -1.13
C ASN A 28 -7.05 -1.40 -2.26
N ARG A 29 -8.16 -1.02 -2.91
CA ARG A 29 -8.74 -1.83 -3.98
C ARG A 29 -7.87 -1.92 -5.23
N ALA A 30 -7.10 -0.88 -5.54
CA ALA A 30 -6.13 -0.90 -6.62
C ALA A 30 -4.93 -1.80 -6.27
N PHE A 31 -4.41 -1.69 -5.05
CA PHE A 31 -3.34 -2.54 -4.54
C PHE A 31 -3.74 -4.02 -4.52
N GLN A 32 -4.96 -4.36 -4.10
CA GLN A 32 -5.46 -5.74 -4.13
C GLN A 32 -5.52 -6.35 -5.54
N LYS A 33 -5.70 -5.53 -6.58
CA LYS A 33 -5.75 -6.01 -7.96
C LYS A 33 -4.36 -6.33 -8.50
N GLU A 34 -3.38 -5.48 -8.20
CA GLU A 34 -2.03 -5.58 -8.77
C GLU A 34 -0.96 -5.27 -7.72
N PRO A 35 -0.88 -6.02 -6.60
CA PRO A 35 0.00 -5.70 -5.48
C PRO A 35 1.47 -5.71 -5.91
N GLU A 36 1.83 -6.66 -6.77
CA GLU A 36 3.17 -6.78 -7.35
C GLU A 36 3.58 -5.53 -8.14
N ALA A 37 2.68 -4.89 -8.89
CA ALA A 37 3.01 -3.67 -9.63
C ALA A 37 3.31 -2.48 -8.70
N TYR A 38 2.61 -2.39 -7.56
CA TYR A 38 2.85 -1.36 -6.54
C TYR A 38 4.11 -1.65 -5.70
N LEU A 39 4.45 -2.94 -5.50
CA LEU A 39 5.60 -3.39 -4.70
C LEU A 39 6.89 -3.57 -5.49
N SER A 40 6.81 -3.85 -6.80
CA SER A 40 7.95 -4.07 -7.69
C SER A 40 8.93 -2.89 -7.68
N GLY A 41 8.45 -1.70 -7.27
CA GLY A 41 9.30 -0.59 -6.91
C GLY A 41 10.29 -0.28 -8.03
N GLU A 42 9.90 -0.44 -9.31
CA GLU A 42 10.77 -0.20 -10.48
C GLU A 42 11.09 1.29 -10.65
N LYS A 43 10.63 2.13 -9.74
CA LYS A 43 11.17 3.46 -9.50
C LYS A 43 12.10 3.50 -8.29
N LYS A 44 12.92 2.47 -8.11
CA LYS A 44 14.18 2.60 -7.38
C LYS A 44 15.08 3.47 -8.24
N MET A 45 15.09 4.76 -7.91
CA MET A 45 16.20 5.62 -8.25
C MET A 45 17.47 4.84 -7.92
N GLU A 46 18.24 4.59 -8.97
CA GLU A 46 19.61 4.13 -8.88
C GLU A 46 20.34 5.02 -7.86
N MET A 47 20.96 4.34 -6.90
CA MET A 47 22.02 4.74 -5.97
C MET A 47 22.40 6.22 -5.87
#